data_AF-A0AAJ0F413-F1
#
_entry.id   AF-A0AAJ0F413-F1
#
_cell.length_a   1.000
_cell.length_b   1.000
_cell.length_c   1.000
_cell.angle_alpha   90.00
_cell.angle_beta   90.00
_cell.angle_gamma   90.00
#
_symmetry.space_group_name_H-M   'P 1'
#
loop_
_entity.id
_entity.type
_entity.pdbx_description
1 polymer ?
#
loop_
_entity_poly.entity_id
_entity_poly.type
_entity_poly.pdbx_seq_one_letter_code
_entity_poly.pdbx_strand_id
1 'polypeptide(L)'
;MTRNDEHLEKLKAAEDWKARKILIALCADAEISNKAAKYLDDMNRRSNTLETLHPKRKRSPSPELSICVQCEKVYSKAANTEMLCQYHNGELEPDYGSRVWADHDQRCHGTINSDYCRKEYPDGFTWTCCDQTGTGNGCRLSRHQSDPSKNKRLELDEEASEVSASEEFEEDDETEESDDDGQEEQDREREEGHRVKRRKM
;
A
#
# COMPACT_ATOMS: atom_id res chain seq x y z
N MET A 1 -28.64 -0.47 -5.28
CA MET A 1 -27.76 -0.49 -6.46
C MET A 1 -27.74 0.91 -7.04
N THR A 2 -26.56 1.48 -7.25
CA THR A 2 -26.41 2.78 -7.91
C THR A 2 -26.58 2.63 -9.42
N ARG A 3 -26.92 3.71 -10.12
CA ARG A 3 -26.98 3.72 -11.60
C ARG A 3 -25.65 3.28 -12.23
N ASN A 4 -24.54 3.59 -11.57
CA ASN A 4 -23.21 3.16 -11.98
C ASN A 4 -23.01 1.64 -11.87
N ASP A 5 -23.54 1.01 -10.82
CA ASP A 5 -23.51 -0.45 -10.66
C ASP A 5 -24.25 -1.14 -11.83
N GLU A 6 -25.40 -0.61 -12.25
CA GLU A 6 -26.18 -1.17 -13.37
C GLU A 6 -25.43 -1.05 -14.71
N HIS A 7 -24.81 0.10 -14.97
CA HIS A 7 -24.00 0.29 -16.18
C HIS A 7 -22.80 -0.67 -16.21
N LEU A 8 -22.16 -0.91 -15.07
CA LEU A 8 -21.03 -1.82 -14.96
C LEU A 8 -21.42 -3.28 -15.22
N GLU A 9 -22.54 -3.75 -14.66
CA GLU A 9 -23.01 -5.12 -14.91
C GLU A 9 -23.34 -5.36 -16.39
N LYS A 10 -23.89 -4.35 -17.09
CA LYS A 10 -24.10 -4.43 -18.54
C LYS A 10 -22.79 -4.55 -19.32
N LEU A 11 -21.73 -3.86 -18.88
CA LEU A 11 -20.40 -3.96 -19.50
C LEU A 11 -19.74 -5.31 -19.22
N LYS A 12 -19.87 -5.86 -18.00
CA LYS A 12 -19.38 -7.21 -17.65
C LYS A 12 -20.06 -8.30 -18.48
N ALA A 13 -21.35 -8.14 -18.78
CA ALA A 13 -22.13 -9.07 -19.58
C ALA A 13 -21.95 -8.88 -21.11
N ALA A 14 -21.27 -7.82 -21.55
CA ALA A 14 -21.07 -7.55 -22.96
C ALA A 14 -20.07 -8.54 -23.58
N GLU A 15 -20.26 -8.86 -24.85
CA GLU A 15 -19.30 -9.66 -25.61
C GLU A 15 -17.95 -8.93 -25.74
N ASP A 16 -16.84 -9.67 -25.68
CA ASP A 16 -15.48 -9.11 -25.70
C ASP A 16 -15.23 -8.13 -26.86
N TRP A 17 -15.78 -8.41 -28.04
CA TRP A 17 -15.63 -7.54 -29.20
C TRP A 17 -16.37 -6.20 -29.02
N LYS A 18 -17.55 -6.21 -28.38
CA LYS A 18 -18.31 -5.00 -28.04
C LYS A 18 -17.54 -4.20 -26.99
N ALA A 19 -17.07 -4.86 -25.94
CA ALA A 19 -16.25 -4.24 -24.89
C ALA A 19 -14.97 -3.60 -25.48
N ARG A 20 -14.30 -4.29 -26.41
CA ARG A 20 -13.13 -3.75 -27.12
C ARG A 20 -13.46 -2.52 -27.96
N LYS A 21 -14.58 -2.53 -28.70
CA LYS A 21 -15.00 -1.35 -29.49
C LYS A 21 -15.35 -0.16 -28.61
N ILE A 22 -16.01 -0.40 -27.48
CA ILE A 22 -16.30 0.64 -26.48
C ILE A 22 -15.01 1.21 -25.90
N LEU A 23 -14.06 0.36 -25.50
CA LEU A 23 -12.76 0.80 -25.00
C LEU A 23 -12.01 1.67 -26.01
N ILE A 24 -11.96 1.24 -27.28
CA ILE A 24 -11.33 2.04 -28.35
C ILE A 24 -12.00 3.40 -28.50
N ALA A 25 -13.33 3.48 -28.39
CA ALA A 25 -14.05 4.75 -28.45
C ALA A 25 -13.75 5.65 -27.24
N LEU A 26 -13.66 5.08 -26.03
CA LEU A 26 -13.31 5.83 -24.81
C LEU A 26 -11.86 6.35 -24.84
N CYS A 27 -10.93 5.61 -25.45
CA CYS A 27 -9.56 6.06 -25.67
C CYS A 27 -9.43 7.22 -26.70
N ALA A 28 -10.53 7.76 -27.23
CA ALA A 28 -10.48 9.07 -27.89
C ALA A 28 -10.15 10.20 -26.89
N ASP A 29 -10.46 10.00 -25.61
CA ASP A 29 -10.01 10.86 -24.52
C ASP A 29 -8.55 10.56 -24.16
N ALA A 30 -7.72 11.61 -24.06
CA ALA A 30 -6.28 11.46 -23.84
C ALA A 30 -5.95 10.87 -22.47
N GLU A 31 -6.70 11.21 -21.43
CA GLU A 31 -6.47 10.69 -20.08
C GLU A 31 -6.83 9.21 -20.00
N ILE A 32 -7.97 8.83 -20.58
CA ILE A 32 -8.39 7.42 -20.66
C ILE A 32 -7.40 6.62 -21.50
N SER A 33 -6.96 7.15 -22.64
CA SER A 33 -5.97 6.50 -23.50
C SER A 33 -4.65 6.24 -22.76
N ASN A 34 -4.12 7.25 -22.07
CA ASN A 34 -2.89 7.11 -21.28
C ASN A 34 -3.04 6.09 -20.15
N LYS A 35 -4.18 6.10 -19.45
CA LYS A 35 -4.49 5.14 -18.38
C LYS A 35 -4.60 3.72 -18.92
N ALA A 36 -5.29 3.53 -20.05
CA ALA A 36 -5.41 2.23 -20.71
C ALA A 36 -4.06 1.69 -21.21
N ALA A 37 -3.22 2.56 -21.80
CA ALA A 37 -1.88 2.18 -22.24
C ALA A 37 -1.00 1.73 -21.05
N LYS A 38 -1.01 2.48 -19.95
CA LYS A 38 -0.31 2.11 -18.71
C LYS A 38 -0.75 0.73 -18.20
N TYR A 39 -2.06 0.47 -18.15
CA TYR A 39 -2.55 -0.83 -17.72
C TYR A 39 -2.13 -1.96 -18.66
N LEU A 40 -2.14 -1.74 -19.97
CA LEU A 40 -1.67 -2.73 -20.93
C LEU A 40 -0.18 -3.04 -20.75
N ASP A 41 0.65 -2.02 -20.56
CA ASP A 41 2.09 -2.18 -20.31
C ASP A 41 2.36 -2.93 -19.00
N ASP A 42 1.66 -2.57 -17.93
CA ASP A 42 1.76 -3.25 -16.63
C ASP A 42 1.33 -4.72 -16.73
N MET A 43 0.25 -5.02 -17.47
CA MET A 43 -0.19 -6.39 -17.74
C MET A 43 0.85 -7.19 -18.54
N ASN A 44 1.41 -6.61 -19.59
CA ASN A 44 2.45 -7.26 -20.40
C ASN A 44 3.70 -7.54 -19.57
N ARG A 45 4.17 -6.55 -18.79
CA ARG A 45 5.32 -6.70 -17.90
C ARG A 45 5.09 -7.81 -16.88
N ARG A 46 3.91 -7.85 -16.25
CA ARG A 46 3.58 -8.88 -15.25
C ARG A 46 3.45 -10.25 -15.88
N SER A 47 2.81 -10.36 -17.04
CA SER A 47 2.70 -11.62 -17.79
C SER A 47 4.09 -12.19 -18.11
N ASN A 48 4.98 -11.35 -18.66
CA ASN A 48 6.35 -11.76 -18.97
C ASN A 48 7.11 -12.21 -17.71
N THR A 49 6.96 -11.50 -16.59
CA THR A 49 7.58 -11.86 -15.31
C THR A 49 7.10 -13.24 -14.81
N LEU A 50 5.82 -13.55 -14.97
CA LEU A 50 5.28 -14.86 -14.58
C LEU A 50 5.78 -15.97 -15.51
N GLU A 51 5.93 -15.70 -16.81
CA GLU A 51 6.50 -16.65 -17.76
C GLU A 51 7.98 -16.94 -17.49
N THR A 52 8.78 -15.95 -17.07
CA THR A 52 10.20 -16.15 -16.75
C THR A 52 10.42 -16.92 -15.45
N LEU A 53 9.59 -16.68 -14.42
CA LEU A 53 9.68 -17.39 -13.13
C LEU A 53 9.18 -18.83 -13.22
N HIS A 54 8.26 -19.12 -14.14
CA HIS A 54 7.69 -20.45 -14.34
C HIS A 54 7.85 -20.90 -15.81
N PRO A 55 9.08 -21.22 -16.26
CA PRO A 55 9.32 -21.68 -17.61
C PRO A 55 8.49 -22.93 -17.90
N LYS A 56 7.63 -22.84 -18.92
CA LYS A 56 6.50 -23.72 -19.23
C LYS A 56 6.84 -25.22 -19.12
N ARG A 57 6.13 -25.93 -18.23
CA ARG A 57 5.60 -27.26 -18.59
C ARG A 57 4.32 -27.03 -19.41
N LYS A 58 4.10 -27.84 -20.45
CA LYS A 58 3.02 -27.76 -21.46
C LYS A 58 1.75 -27.01 -20.98
N ARG A 59 1.44 -25.90 -21.67
CA ARG A 59 0.14 -25.18 -21.68
C ARG A 59 -0.45 -24.87 -20.29
N SER A 60 0.24 -24.05 -19.48
CA SER A 60 -0.46 -23.35 -18.40
C SER A 60 -1.44 -22.33 -19.00
N PRO A 61 -2.63 -22.15 -18.40
CA PRO A 61 -3.55 -21.07 -18.74
C PRO A 61 -2.81 -19.73 -18.68
N SER A 62 -3.19 -18.79 -19.54
CA SER A 62 -2.74 -17.39 -19.42
C SER A 62 -2.91 -16.94 -17.96
N PRO A 63 -1.91 -16.28 -17.36
CA PRO A 63 -2.02 -15.86 -15.97
C PRO A 63 -3.28 -15.00 -15.82
N GLU A 64 -4.13 -15.36 -14.85
CA GLU A 64 -5.36 -14.62 -14.59
C GLU A 64 -4.98 -13.28 -13.91
N LEU A 65 -4.60 -12.33 -14.74
CA LEU A 65 -4.25 -10.97 -14.36
C LEU A 65 -5.50 -10.12 -14.24
N SER A 66 -5.49 -9.18 -13.30
CA SER A 66 -6.58 -8.24 -13.10
C SER A 66 -6.03 -6.92 -12.57
N ILE A 67 -6.80 -5.85 -12.70
CA ILE A 67 -6.45 -4.52 -12.19
C ILE A 67 -7.19 -4.31 -10.88
N CYS A 68 -6.48 -3.84 -9.85
CA CYS A 68 -7.09 -3.54 -8.57
C CYS A 68 -7.87 -2.22 -8.63
N VAL A 69 -9.14 -2.20 -8.23
CA VAL A 69 -9.96 -0.97 -8.19
C VAL A 69 -9.60 -0.02 -7.05
N GLN A 70 -8.81 -0.46 -6.06
CA GLN A 70 -8.40 0.37 -4.92
C GLN A 70 -7.03 1.04 -5.14
N CYS A 71 -6.03 0.27 -5.56
CA CYS A 71 -4.66 0.76 -5.73
C CYS A 71 -4.24 0.92 -7.19
N GLU A 72 -5.13 0.59 -8.15
CA GLU A 72 -4.91 0.68 -9.60
C GLU A 72 -3.72 -0.14 -10.14
N LYS A 73 -3.18 -1.07 -9.34
CA LYS A 73 -2.07 -1.95 -9.75
C LYS A 73 -2.57 -3.24 -10.38
N VAL A 74 -1.83 -3.72 -11.39
CA VAL A 74 -2.06 -5.05 -11.98
C VAL A 74 -1.54 -6.13 -11.04
N TYR A 75 -2.36 -7.15 -10.79
CA TYR A 75 -2.04 -8.27 -9.93
C TYR A 75 -2.45 -9.61 -10.56
N SER A 76 -1.86 -10.70 -10.08
CA SER A 76 -2.26 -12.06 -10.45
C SER A 76 -3.21 -12.60 -9.39
N LYS A 77 -4.36 -13.14 -9.80
CA LYS A 77 -5.32 -13.73 -8.85
C LYS A 77 -4.72 -14.91 -8.08
N ALA A 78 -3.83 -15.68 -8.71
CA ALA A 78 -3.15 -16.81 -8.07
C ALA A 78 -2.19 -16.41 -6.94
N ALA A 79 -1.67 -15.19 -6.97
CA ALA A 79 -0.70 -14.68 -5.99
C ALA A 79 -1.29 -13.64 -5.04
N ASN A 80 -2.63 -13.52 -4.96
CA ASN A 80 -3.29 -12.45 -4.20
C ASN A 80 -3.43 -12.79 -2.70
N THR A 81 -2.57 -12.24 -1.86
CA THR A 81 -2.60 -12.39 -0.39
C THR A 81 -3.08 -11.10 0.31
N GLU A 82 -3.38 -11.19 1.62
CA GLU A 82 -4.09 -10.14 2.40
C GLU A 82 -3.34 -8.83 2.58
N MET A 83 -2.06 -8.78 2.22
CA MET A 83 -1.19 -7.63 2.53
C MET A 83 -0.54 -7.03 1.28
N LEU A 84 -1.01 -7.40 0.07
CA LEU A 84 -0.41 -6.94 -1.19
C LEU A 84 -1.02 -5.66 -1.73
N CYS A 85 -2.31 -5.42 -1.47
CA CYS A 85 -2.96 -4.18 -1.86
C CYS A 85 -2.71 -3.14 -0.77
N GLN A 86 -1.97 -2.09 -1.10
CA GLN A 86 -1.77 -0.92 -0.25
C GLN A 86 -2.48 0.27 -0.89
N TYR A 87 -3.39 0.89 -0.17
CA TYR A 87 -4.17 2.02 -0.67
C TYR A 87 -4.57 2.96 0.47
N HIS A 88 -4.93 4.18 0.10
CA HIS A 88 -5.55 5.17 0.99
C HIS A 88 -7.06 5.14 0.77
N ASN A 89 -7.85 5.18 1.85
CA ASN A 89 -9.30 5.27 1.80
C ASN A 89 -9.84 6.68 2.10
N GLY A 90 -8.96 7.60 2.49
CA GLY A 90 -9.26 9.01 2.69
C GLY A 90 -9.22 9.81 1.39
N GLU A 91 -9.54 11.08 1.51
CA GLU A 91 -9.40 12.06 0.43
C GLU A 91 -8.01 12.70 0.50
N LEU A 92 -7.50 13.10 -0.66
CA LEU A 92 -6.26 13.86 -0.73
C LEU A 92 -6.61 15.35 -0.64
N GLU A 93 -6.15 16.04 0.40
CA GLU A 93 -6.44 17.45 0.68
C GLU A 93 -5.17 18.31 0.62
N PRO A 94 -5.26 19.59 0.18
CA PRO A 94 -4.10 20.47 0.21
C PRO A 94 -3.64 20.78 1.64
N ASP A 95 -2.36 20.54 1.92
CA ASP A 95 -1.73 21.03 3.14
C ASP A 95 -1.30 22.48 2.93
N TYR A 96 -2.19 23.44 3.24
CA TYR A 96 -1.91 24.88 3.09
C TYR A 96 -0.73 25.37 3.96
N GLY A 97 -0.29 24.59 4.95
CA GLY A 97 0.91 24.87 5.74
C GLY A 97 2.21 24.37 5.10
N SER A 98 2.13 23.58 4.03
CA SER A 98 3.29 23.00 3.36
C SER A 98 4.15 24.07 2.67
N ARG A 99 5.47 23.87 2.74
CA ARG A 99 6.44 24.72 2.04
C ARG A 99 6.26 24.71 0.53
N VAL A 100 5.61 23.68 -0.03
CA VAL A 100 5.29 23.56 -1.45
C VAL A 100 4.43 24.74 -1.93
N TRP A 101 3.57 25.29 -1.07
CA TRP A 101 2.66 26.39 -1.42
C TRP A 101 3.11 27.77 -0.98
N ALA A 102 4.29 27.89 -0.34
CA ALA A 102 4.76 29.15 0.23
C ALA A 102 4.82 30.30 -0.80
N ASP A 103 5.17 29.98 -2.05
CA ASP A 103 5.26 30.93 -3.16
C ASP A 103 4.05 30.85 -4.13
N HIS A 104 3.01 30.07 -3.80
CA HIS A 104 1.89 29.82 -4.70
C HIS A 104 0.82 30.92 -4.60
N ASP A 105 0.78 31.81 -5.58
CA ASP A 105 -0.33 32.75 -5.77
C ASP A 105 -1.44 32.12 -6.63
N GLN A 106 -2.61 31.85 -6.04
CA GLN A 106 -3.75 31.28 -6.76
C GLN A 106 -4.31 32.17 -7.89
N ARG A 107 -4.07 33.49 -7.83
CA ARG A 107 -4.49 34.41 -8.91
C ARG A 107 -3.64 34.22 -10.17
N CYS A 108 -2.38 33.81 -10.01
CA CYS A 108 -1.44 33.63 -11.10
C CYS A 108 -1.30 32.16 -11.52
N HIS A 109 -1.33 31.23 -10.56
CA HIS A 109 -1.02 29.81 -10.76
C HIS A 109 -2.25 28.90 -10.67
N GLY A 110 -3.44 29.46 -10.45
CA GLY A 110 -4.68 28.71 -10.31
C GLY A 110 -4.90 28.11 -8.92
N THR A 111 -6.04 27.46 -8.73
CA THR A 111 -6.45 26.90 -7.43
C THR A 111 -5.54 25.75 -7.01
N ILE A 112 -5.07 25.78 -5.76
CA ILE A 112 -4.22 24.73 -5.19
C ILE A 112 -4.93 23.38 -5.20
N ASN A 113 -6.23 23.35 -4.85
CA ASN A 113 -7.05 22.16 -4.91
C ASN A 113 -7.54 21.83 -6.34
N SER A 114 -6.60 21.72 -7.30
CA SER A 114 -6.87 21.32 -8.68
C SER A 114 -6.23 19.97 -9.00
N ASP A 115 -6.79 19.24 -9.98
CA ASP A 115 -6.23 17.96 -10.44
C ASP A 115 -4.79 18.12 -10.97
N TYR A 116 -4.50 19.26 -11.58
CA TYR A 116 -3.15 19.62 -12.02
C TYR A 116 -2.18 19.67 -10.84
N CYS A 117 -2.51 20.43 -9.79
CA CYS A 117 -1.67 20.55 -8.60
C CYS A 117 -1.53 19.21 -7.85
N ARG A 118 -2.60 18.42 -7.75
CA ARG A 118 -2.58 17.07 -7.13
C ARG A 118 -1.59 16.14 -7.82
N LYS A 119 -1.44 16.26 -9.14
CA LYS A 119 -0.56 15.42 -9.95
C LYS A 119 0.90 15.91 -9.94
N GLU A 120 1.11 17.21 -10.09
CA GLU A 120 2.45 17.79 -10.22
C GLU A 120 3.13 18.03 -8.87
N TYR A 121 2.35 18.30 -7.82
CA TYR A 121 2.86 18.64 -6.48
C TYR A 121 2.21 17.77 -5.39
N PRO A 122 2.29 16.42 -5.48
CA PRO A 122 1.64 15.53 -4.53
C PRO A 122 2.14 15.70 -3.09
N ASP A 123 3.37 16.18 -2.90
CA ASP A 123 3.93 16.48 -1.57
C ASP A 123 3.30 17.70 -0.88
N GLY A 124 2.56 18.53 -1.62
CA GLY A 124 1.76 19.62 -1.07
C GLY A 124 0.39 19.17 -0.55
N PHE A 125 0.09 17.87 -0.59
CA PHE A 125 -1.18 17.32 -0.15
C PHE A 125 -0.97 16.25 0.92
N THR A 126 -2.00 16.04 1.73
CA THR A 126 -2.07 15.00 2.76
C THR A 126 -3.32 14.15 2.62
N TRP A 127 -3.20 12.88 2.98
CA TRP A 127 -4.32 11.95 2.97
C TRP A 127 -5.09 12.04 4.29
N THR A 128 -6.40 12.29 4.25
CA THR A 128 -7.23 12.43 5.45
C THR A 128 -7.36 11.14 6.29
N CYS A 129 -6.96 9.98 5.75
CA CYS A 129 -7.02 8.71 6.47
C CYS A 129 -5.80 8.42 7.35
N CYS A 130 -4.68 9.12 7.17
CA CYS A 130 -3.44 8.83 7.91
C CYS A 130 -2.46 10.00 8.02
N ASP A 131 -2.84 11.18 7.50
CA ASP A 131 -2.03 12.40 7.44
C ASP A 131 -0.68 12.26 6.72
N GLN A 132 -0.48 11.17 5.98
CA GLN A 132 0.71 10.99 5.15
C GLN A 132 0.62 11.90 3.92
N THR A 133 1.78 12.30 3.41
CA THR A 133 1.89 13.10 2.18
C THR A 133 1.25 12.37 0.99
N GLY A 134 0.89 13.11 -0.06
CA GLY A 134 0.30 12.54 -1.28
C GLY A 134 1.18 11.48 -1.96
N THR A 135 2.49 11.51 -1.71
CA THR A 135 3.48 10.51 -2.17
C THR A 135 3.62 9.30 -1.24
N GLY A 136 3.02 9.34 -0.05
CA GLY A 136 3.06 8.26 0.93
C GLY A 136 2.38 6.98 0.44
N ASN A 137 2.94 5.83 0.82
CA ASN A 137 2.32 4.53 0.54
C ASN A 137 0.96 4.43 1.23
N GLY A 138 0.05 3.63 0.67
CA GLY A 138 -1.28 3.41 1.24
C GLY A 138 -1.25 2.92 2.69
N CYS A 139 -2.03 3.55 3.58
CA CYS A 139 -2.10 3.18 4.99
C CYS A 139 -2.95 1.93 5.28
N ARG A 140 -3.79 1.50 4.32
CA ARG A 140 -4.62 0.29 4.44
C ARG A 140 -4.03 -0.85 3.64
N LEU A 141 -4.01 -2.03 4.26
CA LEU A 141 -3.54 -3.29 3.67
C LEU A 141 -4.74 -4.21 3.42
N SER A 142 -4.80 -4.81 2.22
CA SER A 142 -5.84 -5.78 1.88
C SER A 142 -5.44 -6.71 0.73
N ARG A 143 -6.34 -7.63 0.36
CA ARG A 143 -6.27 -8.35 -0.92
C ARG A 143 -6.67 -7.41 -2.05
N HIS A 144 -6.03 -7.54 -3.21
CA HIS A 144 -6.46 -6.80 -4.39
C HIS A 144 -7.88 -7.20 -4.80
N GLN A 145 -8.69 -6.20 -5.18
CA GLN A 145 -10.07 -6.36 -5.63
C GLN A 145 -10.22 -5.87 -7.06
N SER A 146 -10.91 -6.61 -7.93
CA SER A 146 -11.21 -6.18 -9.31
C SER A 146 -12.66 -5.74 -9.50
N ASP A 147 -13.54 -6.06 -8.54
CA ASP A 147 -14.94 -5.66 -8.58
C ASP A 147 -15.18 -4.42 -7.70
N PRO A 148 -15.57 -3.27 -8.27
CA PRO A 148 -15.83 -2.07 -7.47
C PRO A 148 -16.98 -2.24 -6.48
N SER A 149 -17.91 -3.18 -6.70
CA SER A 149 -19.00 -3.45 -5.75
C SER A 149 -18.52 -4.09 -4.44
N LYS A 150 -17.33 -4.70 -4.43
CA LYS A 150 -16.77 -5.36 -3.25
C LYS A 150 -15.88 -4.45 -2.39
N ASN A 151 -15.70 -3.20 -2.80
CA ASN A 151 -14.90 -2.22 -2.06
C ASN A 151 -15.61 -1.68 -0.79
N LYS A 152 -16.91 -1.94 -0.62
CA LYS A 152 -17.76 -1.32 0.41
C LYS A 152 -17.76 -2.01 1.79
N ARG A 153 -16.82 -2.92 2.07
CA ARG A 153 -16.88 -3.77 3.27
C ARG A 153 -15.71 -3.59 4.23
N LEU A 154 -15.34 -2.36 4.56
CA LEU A 154 -14.40 -2.08 5.66
C LEU A 154 -14.84 -0.89 6.56
N GLU A 155 -16.08 -0.41 6.46
CA GLU A 155 -16.60 0.67 7.31
C GLU A 155 -17.32 0.20 8.59
N LEU A 156 -17.22 -1.07 9.02
CA LEU A 156 -18.03 -1.59 10.15
C LEU A 156 -17.30 -2.52 11.15
N ASP A 157 -16.00 -2.37 11.37
CA ASP A 157 -15.30 -3.21 12.37
C ASP A 157 -14.38 -2.40 13.33
N GLU A 158 -14.78 -1.17 13.72
CA GLU A 158 -14.08 -0.37 14.75
C GLU A 158 -14.79 -0.33 16.12
N GLU A 159 -15.82 -1.13 16.36
CA GLU A 159 -16.46 -1.25 17.68
C GLU A 159 -16.39 -2.69 18.23
N ALA A 160 -15.18 -3.14 18.57
CA ALA A 160 -14.98 -4.29 19.46
C ALA A 160 -13.61 -4.23 20.15
N SER A 161 -13.23 -3.09 20.73
CA SER A 161 -12.11 -3.07 21.69
C SER A 161 -12.24 -1.92 22.67
N GLU A 162 -13.33 -1.88 23.43
CA GLU A 162 -13.36 -1.10 24.66
C GLU A 162 -13.74 -1.99 25.86
N VAL A 163 -12.97 -1.76 26.93
CA VAL A 163 -13.17 -2.07 28.36
C VAL A 163 -12.93 -3.50 28.89
N SER A 164 -11.75 -3.68 29.48
CA SER A 164 -11.60 -4.38 30.76
C SER A 164 -10.66 -3.59 31.66
N ALA A 165 -11.20 -2.54 32.29
CA ALA A 165 -10.76 -2.10 33.62
C ALA A 165 -10.99 -3.29 34.58
N SER A 166 -10.21 -3.58 35.62
CA SER A 166 -9.52 -2.74 36.60
C SER A 166 -8.88 -3.72 37.56
N GLU A 167 -7.60 -3.61 37.93
CA GLU A 167 -7.12 -4.07 39.24
C GLU A 167 -6.06 -3.10 39.75
N GLU A 168 -6.48 -2.26 40.70
CA GLU A 168 -5.65 -1.52 41.62
C GLU A 168 -4.96 -2.51 42.55
N PHE A 169 -3.64 -2.38 42.75
CA PHE A 169 -2.97 -3.02 43.86
C PHE A 169 -1.98 -2.02 44.45
N GLU A 170 -2.37 -1.46 45.61
CA GLU A 170 -1.47 -0.78 46.53
C GLU A 170 -0.64 -1.84 47.26
N GLU A 171 0.68 -1.67 47.32
CA GLU A 171 1.49 -2.37 48.32
C GLU A 171 2.57 -1.41 48.83
N ASP A 172 2.39 -1.04 50.09
CA ASP A 172 3.26 -0.26 50.96
C ASP A 172 3.80 -1.27 51.98
N ASP A 173 5.12 -1.43 52.11
CA ASP A 173 5.76 -1.71 53.41
C ASP A 173 7.28 -1.56 53.35
N GLU A 174 7.78 -0.90 54.38
CA GLU A 174 9.16 -0.50 54.63
C GLU A 174 10.03 -1.67 55.13
N THR A 175 11.36 -1.58 54.97
CA THR A 175 12.35 -1.48 56.08
C THR A 175 13.75 -2.01 55.74
N GLU A 176 14.71 -1.09 55.93
CA GLU A 176 15.98 -1.15 56.68
C GLU A 176 17.17 -2.04 56.25
N GLU A 177 18.22 -1.31 55.81
CA GLU A 177 19.65 -1.33 56.19
C GLU A 177 20.36 -2.64 56.61
N SER A 178 21.50 -2.90 55.95
CA SER A 178 22.76 -3.20 56.65
C SER A 178 23.98 -3.10 55.71
N ASP A 179 25.07 -2.60 56.29
CA ASP A 179 26.40 -2.28 55.76
C ASP A 179 27.16 -3.44 55.07
N ASP A 180 28.23 -3.08 54.33
CA ASP A 180 29.63 -3.45 54.67
C ASP A 180 30.54 -3.89 53.49
N ASP A 181 31.72 -3.24 53.49
CA ASP A 181 33.06 -3.57 52.95
C ASP A 181 33.36 -3.92 51.47
N GLY A 182 33.90 -2.91 50.77
CA GLY A 182 35.26 -2.86 50.19
C GLY A 182 35.93 -4.08 49.53
N GLN A 183 36.36 -3.93 48.26
CA GLN A 183 37.79 -3.92 47.85
C GLN A 183 37.98 -3.76 46.33
N GLU A 184 38.91 -2.87 45.97
CA GLU A 184 39.57 -2.75 44.65
C GLU A 184 40.52 -3.92 44.40
N GLU A 185 40.77 -4.28 43.12
CA GLU A 185 42.05 -4.73 42.50
C GLU A 185 41.73 -5.24 41.07
N GLN A 186 42.09 -4.51 40.01
CA GLN A 186 43.32 -4.63 39.19
C GLN A 186 43.48 -5.93 38.34
N ASP A 187 43.67 -5.67 37.05
CA ASP A 187 44.63 -6.32 36.14
C ASP A 187 44.35 -7.68 35.44
N ARG A 188 44.40 -7.57 34.09
CA ARG A 188 45.10 -8.43 33.10
C ARG A 188 44.31 -9.42 32.23
N GLU A 189 44.28 -9.01 30.95
CA GLU A 189 44.36 -9.78 29.70
C GLU A 189 44.78 -11.26 29.81
N ARG A 190 44.03 -12.14 29.12
CA ARG A 190 44.53 -13.12 28.11
C ARG A 190 43.45 -14.15 27.77
N GLU A 191 42.90 -14.09 26.55
CA GLU A 191 42.33 -15.28 25.90
C GLU A 191 42.94 -15.46 24.50
N GLU A 192 43.90 -16.38 24.45
CA GLU A 192 44.36 -17.08 23.25
C GLU A 192 43.30 -18.10 22.81
N GLY A 193 43.11 -18.28 21.50
CA GLY A 193 42.25 -19.38 21.04
C GLY A 193 42.24 -19.75 19.57
N HIS A 194 43.21 -19.33 18.77
CA HIS A 194 43.38 -19.81 17.40
C HIS A 194 43.71 -21.31 17.41
N ARG A 195 42.90 -22.16 16.76
CA ARG A 195 43.33 -23.54 16.44
C ARG A 195 42.91 -23.97 15.03
N VAL A 196 43.82 -23.68 14.11
CA VAL A 196 43.99 -24.34 12.82
C VAL A 196 44.40 -25.80 13.04
N LYS A 197 43.70 -26.76 12.41
CA LYS A 197 44.25 -28.07 11.98
C LYS A 197 43.53 -28.48 10.69
N ARG A 198 44.14 -28.35 9.51
CA ARG A 198 45.18 -29.18 8.86
C ARG A 198 44.58 -30.24 7.91
N ARG A 199 44.93 -30.08 6.63
CA ARG A 199 44.78 -31.02 5.50
C ARG A 199 45.65 -32.28 5.67
N LYS A 200 45.14 -33.42 5.21
CA LYS A 200 45.80 -34.49 4.42
C LYS A 200 44.69 -35.53 4.13
N MET A 201 44.50 -36.08 2.94
CA MET A 201 45.41 -36.33 1.81
C MET A 201 44.89 -35.77 0.50
#